data_AF-A0A0N0P9G5-F1
#
_entry.id   AF-A0A0N0P9G5-F1
#
_cell.length_a   1.000
_cell.length_b   1.000
_cell.length_c   1.000
_cell.angle_alpha   90.00
_cell.angle_beta   90.00
_cell.angle_gamma   90.00
#
_symmetry.space_group_name_H-M   'P 1'
#
loop_
_entity.id
_entity.type
_entity.pdbx_description
1 polymer ?
#
loop_
_entity_poly.entity_id
_entity_poly.type
_entity_poly.pdbx_seq_one_letter_code
_entity_poly.pdbx_strand_id
1 'polypeptide(L)'
;MISQAMEERVEGAEKALRGAVSARWAMAAVASTALLLLLAAAAERRLPAPRRAPPNADAFDGYRAHAHLVNLTSIGARVAGSYENEVVAVRWAVQALRQVAAHASPHNSLEIDVHSASGAFPLTFLDGMNNVYRDVQSVVARARGRGGETSRARRPSRTALLLNCHYDTVPGSPGASDDGAGCAVALEALRALVAAPRPLRHDLVLLLNGAEENILQASHAFITTHKWARDVRAFVNIEACGAGGREVLFQAGPHDPWMLEVYAGAVPHPFASSLAQELFQSGLIPADTDFRIFRDFGGLSGMDLAWSSNGYVYHTRLDTAARVPLAALQRTGDNVLALLQGAPASPASPTLIFL
;
A
#
# COMPACT_ATOMS: atom_id res chain seq x y z
N MET A 1 -7.11 -42.29 58.48
CA MET A 1 -5.69 -42.37 58.06
C MET A 1 -5.44 -41.97 56.60
N ILE A 2 -6.33 -42.28 55.64
CA ILE A 2 -6.12 -41.88 54.22
C ILE A 2 -6.37 -40.38 53.96
N SER A 3 -7.29 -39.74 54.71
CA SER A 3 -7.63 -38.32 54.56
C SER A 3 -6.49 -37.36 54.95
N GLN A 4 -5.84 -37.60 56.10
CA GLN A 4 -4.73 -36.75 56.57
C GLN A 4 -3.50 -36.83 55.65
N ALA A 5 -3.19 -38.02 55.12
CA ALA A 5 -2.08 -38.19 54.19
C ALA A 5 -2.33 -37.52 52.82
N MET A 6 -3.60 -37.32 52.44
CA MET A 6 -3.96 -36.53 51.26
C MET A 6 -3.90 -35.03 51.53
N GLU A 7 -4.39 -34.57 52.68
CA GLU A 7 -4.29 -33.15 53.08
C GLU A 7 -2.85 -32.67 53.21
N GLU A 8 -1.96 -33.45 53.85
CA GLU A 8 -0.53 -33.10 53.94
C GLU A 8 0.17 -33.09 52.57
N ARG A 9 -0.25 -33.95 51.64
CA ARG A 9 0.27 -33.93 50.26
C ARG A 9 -0.22 -32.73 49.48
N VAL A 10 -1.45 -32.28 49.69
CA VAL A 10 -2.01 -31.07 49.07
C VAL A 10 -1.37 -29.81 49.66
N GLU A 11 -1.20 -29.72 50.98
CA GLU A 11 -0.48 -28.62 51.63
C GLU A 11 1.01 -28.57 51.24
N GLY A 12 1.67 -29.73 51.12
CA GLY A 12 3.04 -29.82 50.64
C GLY A 12 3.20 -29.38 49.19
N ALA A 13 2.23 -29.73 48.33
CA ALA A 13 2.18 -29.28 46.95
C ALA A 13 1.88 -27.77 46.85
N GLU A 14 0.95 -27.24 47.65
CA GLU A 14 0.68 -25.80 47.72
C GLU A 14 1.89 -25.01 48.25
N LYS A 15 2.61 -25.50 49.26
CA LYS A 15 3.86 -24.86 49.74
C LYS A 15 4.97 -24.90 48.69
N ALA A 16 5.08 -25.97 47.91
CA ALA A 16 6.03 -26.07 46.81
C ALA A 16 5.69 -25.09 45.66
N LEU A 17 4.40 -24.85 45.41
CA LEU A 17 3.90 -23.83 44.47
C LEU A 17 4.01 -22.39 45.00
N ARG A 18 4.05 -22.19 46.33
CA ARG A 18 4.21 -20.89 47.01
C ARG A 18 5.68 -20.49 47.23
N GLY A 19 6.63 -21.08 46.53
CA GLY A 19 8.00 -20.59 46.50
C GLY A 19 8.03 -19.18 45.91
N ALA A 20 8.13 -18.14 46.75
CA ALA A 20 8.20 -16.77 46.30
C ALA A 20 9.34 -16.62 45.29
N VAL A 21 9.03 -16.14 44.08
CA VAL A 21 10.05 -15.79 43.09
C VAL A 21 11.04 -14.86 43.78
N SER A 22 12.30 -15.29 43.90
CA SER A 22 13.28 -14.46 44.60
C SER A 22 13.41 -13.11 43.90
N ALA A 23 13.67 -12.03 44.65
CA ALA A 23 13.82 -10.70 44.08
C ALA A 23 14.86 -10.67 42.93
N ARG A 24 15.87 -11.54 42.97
CA ARG A 24 16.87 -11.73 41.91
C ARG A 24 16.26 -12.27 40.62
N TRP A 25 15.38 -13.27 40.69
CA TRP A 25 14.68 -13.81 39.52
C TRP A 25 13.65 -12.83 38.98
N ALA A 26 12.95 -12.09 39.84
CA ALA A 26 12.04 -11.02 39.42
C ALA A 26 12.80 -9.89 38.70
N MET A 27 13.93 -9.43 39.25
CA MET A 27 14.79 -8.43 38.59
C MET A 27 15.36 -8.93 37.27
N ALA A 28 15.80 -10.19 37.20
CA ALA A 28 16.29 -10.78 35.97
C ALA A 28 15.20 -10.87 34.89
N ALA A 29 13.97 -11.26 35.26
CA ALA A 29 12.84 -11.28 34.35
C ALA A 29 12.51 -9.88 33.81
N VAL A 30 12.40 -8.89 34.69
CA VAL A 30 12.15 -7.48 34.29
C VAL A 30 13.26 -6.96 33.38
N ALA A 31 14.53 -7.17 33.72
CA ALA A 31 15.66 -6.74 32.90
C ALA A 31 15.67 -7.43 31.53
N SER A 32 15.36 -8.73 31.48
CA SER A 32 15.28 -9.50 30.24
C SER A 32 14.14 -9.02 29.35
N THR A 33 12.96 -8.81 29.92
CA THR A 33 11.81 -8.24 29.21
C THR A 33 12.12 -6.84 28.69
N ALA A 34 12.72 -5.97 29.51
CA ALA A 34 13.13 -4.63 29.08
C ALA A 34 14.14 -4.68 27.93
N LEU A 35 15.15 -5.55 28.01
CA LEU A 35 16.11 -5.74 26.93
C LEU A 35 15.44 -6.25 25.65
N LEU A 36 14.53 -7.22 25.74
CA LEU A 36 13.78 -7.73 24.59
C LEU A 36 12.92 -6.65 23.94
N LEU A 37 12.23 -5.83 24.75
CA LEU A 37 11.45 -4.70 24.24
C LEU A 37 12.33 -3.64 23.57
N LEU A 38 13.51 -3.35 24.13
CA LEU A 38 14.48 -2.42 23.52
C LEU A 38 15.03 -2.96 22.20
N LEU A 39 15.37 -4.25 22.13
CA LEU A 39 15.83 -4.90 20.90
C LEU A 39 14.72 -4.94 19.85
N ALA A 40 13.48 -5.25 20.24
CA ALA A 40 12.32 -5.21 19.36
C ALA A 40 12.09 -3.80 18.81
N ALA A 41 12.07 -2.78 19.68
CA ALA A 41 11.92 -1.39 19.27
C ALA A 41 13.06 -0.91 18.35
N ALA A 42 14.30 -1.33 18.62
CA ALA A 42 15.45 -1.01 17.77
C ALA A 42 15.35 -1.71 16.41
N ALA A 43 14.89 -2.96 16.36
CA ALA A 43 14.67 -3.69 15.11
C ALA A 43 13.52 -3.08 14.29
N GLU A 44 12.43 -2.68 14.95
CA GLU A 44 11.26 -2.07 14.32
C GLU A 44 11.59 -0.71 13.67
N ARG A 45 12.49 0.05 14.29
CA ARG A 45 12.96 1.35 13.76
C ARG A 45 14.03 1.24 12.66
N ARG A 46 14.55 0.04 12.37
CA ARG A 46 15.53 -0.14 11.29
C ARG A 46 14.82 -0.10 9.94
N LEU A 47 15.07 0.98 9.20
CA LEU A 47 14.65 1.15 7.82
C LEU A 47 15.87 1.09 6.89
N PRO A 48 15.71 0.66 5.63
CA PRO A 48 16.79 0.68 4.64
C PRO A 48 17.30 2.10 4.40
N ALA A 49 18.58 2.22 4.09
CA ALA A 49 19.15 3.50 3.70
C ALA A 49 18.55 3.95 2.34
N PRO A 50 18.09 5.20 2.22
CA PRO A 50 17.65 5.76 0.95
C PRO A 50 18.73 5.68 -0.13
N ARG A 51 18.34 5.26 -1.33
CA ARG A 51 19.23 5.08 -2.48
C ARG A 51 18.95 6.12 -3.55
N ARG A 52 20.01 6.49 -4.28
CA ARG A 52 19.91 7.28 -5.51
C ARG A 52 20.16 6.38 -6.71
N ALA A 53 19.33 6.49 -7.73
CA ALA A 53 19.47 5.73 -8.96
C ALA A 53 19.50 6.70 -10.16
N PRO A 54 20.29 6.39 -11.20
CA PRO A 54 20.20 7.11 -12.46
C PRO A 54 18.76 7.14 -13.00
N PRO A 55 18.34 8.19 -13.74
CA PRO A 55 16.96 8.31 -14.23
C PRO A 55 16.45 7.13 -15.08
N ASN A 56 17.36 6.41 -15.72
CA ASN A 56 17.09 5.25 -16.58
C ASN A 56 17.36 3.90 -15.90
N ALA A 57 17.62 3.88 -14.59
CA ALA A 57 17.83 2.64 -13.84
C ALA A 57 16.48 1.97 -13.51
N ASP A 58 16.48 0.64 -13.48
CA ASP A 58 15.35 -0.22 -13.13
C ASP A 58 15.22 -0.50 -11.63
N ALA A 59 15.77 0.41 -10.81
CA ALA A 59 15.76 0.38 -9.36
C ALA A 59 15.04 1.60 -8.78
N PHE A 60 14.41 1.43 -7.62
CA PHE A 60 13.69 2.49 -6.91
C PHE A 60 14.65 3.51 -6.27
N ASP A 61 14.39 4.80 -6.49
CA ASP A 61 15.10 5.94 -5.91
C ASP A 61 14.25 6.68 -4.87
N GLY A 62 14.55 6.48 -3.59
CA GLY A 62 13.83 7.14 -2.49
C GLY A 62 13.92 8.67 -2.51
N TYR A 63 15.01 9.26 -3.03
CA TYR A 63 15.13 10.72 -3.16
C TYR A 63 14.23 11.26 -4.28
N ARG A 64 14.06 10.53 -5.38
CA ARG A 64 13.13 10.92 -6.44
C ARG A 64 11.68 10.82 -5.98
N ALA A 65 11.31 9.74 -5.27
CA ALA A 65 10.00 9.63 -4.64
C ALA A 65 9.73 10.82 -3.71
N HIS A 66 10.68 11.16 -2.83
CA HIS A 66 10.54 12.32 -1.95
C HIS A 66 10.42 13.65 -2.73
N ALA A 67 11.10 13.81 -3.86
CA ALA A 67 10.92 14.99 -4.71
C ALA A 67 9.51 15.07 -5.31
N HIS A 68 8.92 13.94 -5.73
CA HIS A 68 7.51 13.89 -6.14
C HIS A 68 6.58 14.32 -5.00
N LEU A 69 6.81 13.81 -3.80
CA LEU A 69 6.05 14.16 -2.60
C LEU A 69 6.11 15.67 -2.28
N VAL A 70 7.32 16.25 -2.27
CA VAL A 70 7.49 17.68 -2.01
C VAL A 70 6.78 18.52 -3.08
N ASN A 71 6.88 18.14 -4.35
CA ASN A 71 6.22 18.85 -5.43
C ASN A 71 4.69 18.79 -5.31
N LEU A 72 4.12 17.63 -5.00
CA LEU A 72 2.68 17.47 -4.81
C LEU A 72 2.18 18.28 -3.60
N THR A 73 2.85 18.13 -2.45
CA THR A 73 2.45 18.79 -1.19
C THR A 73 2.65 20.31 -1.22
N SER A 74 3.51 20.83 -2.09
CA SER A 74 3.68 22.28 -2.30
C SER A 74 2.41 22.97 -2.81
N ILE A 75 1.44 22.22 -3.35
CA ILE A 75 0.13 22.73 -3.76
C ILE A 75 -0.71 23.18 -2.55
N GLY A 76 -0.45 22.65 -1.35
CA GLY A 76 -1.35 22.82 -0.19
C GLY A 76 -2.48 21.80 -0.22
N ALA A 77 -3.56 22.02 0.52
CA ALA A 77 -4.69 21.08 0.57
C ALA A 77 -5.33 20.92 -0.83
N ARG A 78 -5.62 19.68 -1.20
CA ARG A 78 -6.19 19.27 -2.51
C ARG A 78 -7.53 18.59 -2.25
N VAL A 79 -8.46 19.34 -1.68
CA VAL A 79 -9.81 18.82 -1.39
C VAL A 79 -10.54 18.57 -2.70
N ALA A 80 -11.21 17.42 -2.86
CA ALA A 80 -12.02 17.13 -4.05
C ALA A 80 -12.96 18.29 -4.40
N GLY A 81 -13.01 18.68 -5.67
CA GLY A 81 -13.77 19.83 -6.16
C GLY A 81 -13.07 21.21 -6.04
N SER A 82 -11.91 21.29 -5.37
CA SER A 82 -11.08 22.51 -5.34
C SER A 82 -10.28 22.70 -6.63
N TYR A 83 -9.84 23.94 -6.91
CA TYR A 83 -8.95 24.20 -8.05
C TYR A 83 -7.60 23.48 -7.91
N GLU A 84 -7.11 23.39 -6.68
CA GLU A 84 -5.89 22.70 -6.30
C GLU A 84 -5.96 21.21 -6.66
N ASN A 85 -7.09 20.55 -6.41
CA ASN A 85 -7.30 19.15 -6.75
C ASN A 85 -7.57 18.95 -8.25
N GLU A 86 -8.63 19.57 -8.78
CA GLU A 86 -9.15 19.29 -10.12
C GLU A 86 -8.25 19.83 -11.25
N VAL A 87 -7.39 20.80 -10.95
CA VAL A 87 -6.56 21.46 -11.97
C VAL A 87 -5.08 21.33 -11.66
N VAL A 88 -4.63 21.72 -10.48
CA VAL A 88 -3.19 21.79 -10.19
C VAL A 88 -2.60 20.39 -9.97
N ALA A 89 -3.24 19.56 -9.15
CA ALA A 89 -2.80 18.19 -8.87
C ALA A 89 -2.92 17.30 -10.11
N VAL A 90 -4.02 17.38 -10.87
CA VAL A 90 -4.16 16.68 -12.17
C VAL A 90 -3.05 17.07 -13.14
N ARG A 91 -2.72 18.37 -13.28
CA ARG A 91 -1.60 18.81 -14.12
C ARG A 91 -0.25 18.27 -13.63
N TRP A 92 -0.02 18.27 -12.31
CA TRP A 92 1.18 17.68 -11.72
C TRP A 92 1.29 16.19 -12.05
N ALA A 93 0.22 15.42 -11.86
CA ALA A 93 0.19 13.98 -12.11
C ALA A 93 0.48 13.67 -13.59
N VAL A 94 -0.17 14.38 -14.52
CA VAL A 94 0.10 14.23 -15.96
C VAL A 94 1.54 14.58 -16.30
N GLN A 95 2.10 15.65 -15.72
CA GLN A 95 3.50 16.03 -15.94
C GLN A 95 4.48 14.99 -15.40
N ALA A 96 4.25 14.48 -14.19
CA ALA A 96 5.07 13.43 -13.58
C ALA A 96 5.06 12.17 -14.47
N LEU A 97 3.88 11.72 -14.92
CA LEU A 97 3.76 10.56 -15.80
C LEU A 97 4.42 10.78 -17.18
N ARG A 98 4.36 11.99 -17.74
CA ARG A 98 5.09 12.33 -18.97
C ARG A 98 6.61 12.24 -18.77
N GLN A 99 7.12 12.68 -17.62
CA GLN A 99 8.53 12.51 -17.28
C GLN A 99 8.91 11.04 -17.14
N VAL A 100 8.04 10.22 -16.53
CA VAL A 100 8.24 8.77 -16.47
C VAL A 100 8.27 8.15 -17.87
N ALA A 101 7.32 8.49 -18.73
CA ALA A 101 7.26 8.02 -20.11
C ALA A 101 8.53 8.37 -20.91
N ALA A 102 9.11 9.55 -20.67
CA ALA A 102 10.34 9.99 -21.34
C ALA A 102 11.59 9.16 -20.96
N HIS A 103 11.57 8.48 -19.81
CA HIS A 103 12.65 7.61 -19.34
C HIS A 103 12.33 6.11 -19.52
N ALA A 104 11.20 5.77 -20.13
CA ALA A 104 10.87 4.38 -20.43
C ALA A 104 11.88 3.78 -21.42
N SER A 105 12.23 2.52 -21.21
CA SER A 105 13.11 1.80 -22.14
C SER A 105 12.40 1.56 -23.49
N PRO A 106 13.15 1.29 -24.58
CA PRO A 106 12.54 0.94 -25.87
C PRO A 106 11.63 -0.31 -25.80
N HIS A 107 11.78 -1.13 -24.77
CA HIS A 107 11.01 -2.35 -24.54
C HIS A 107 9.68 -2.10 -23.87
N ASN A 108 9.39 -0.89 -23.40
CA ASN A 108 8.16 -0.59 -22.67
C ASN A 108 7.49 0.68 -23.22
N SER A 109 6.21 0.83 -22.91
CA SER A 109 5.41 1.98 -23.29
C SER A 109 4.50 2.38 -22.16
N LEU A 110 4.18 3.67 -22.08
CA LEU A 110 3.24 4.23 -21.12
C LEU A 110 2.18 5.03 -21.87
N GLU A 111 0.91 4.64 -21.69
CA GLU A 111 -0.28 5.35 -22.17
C GLU A 111 -0.88 6.10 -20.98
N ILE A 112 -1.25 7.38 -21.14
CA ILE A 112 -1.79 8.22 -20.06
C ILE A 112 -3.20 8.65 -20.46
N ASP A 113 -4.14 8.56 -19.52
CA ASP A 113 -5.52 9.01 -19.67
C ASP A 113 -5.93 9.86 -18.46
N VAL A 114 -6.65 10.95 -18.70
CA VAL A 114 -7.30 11.71 -17.63
C VAL A 114 -8.75 11.27 -17.63
N HIS A 115 -9.09 10.42 -16.66
CA HIS A 115 -10.41 9.83 -16.54
C HIS A 115 -11.32 10.76 -15.75
N SER A 116 -12.55 10.96 -16.22
CA SER A 116 -13.58 11.73 -15.53
C SER A 116 -14.89 11.00 -15.68
N ALA A 117 -15.58 10.75 -14.56
CA ALA A 117 -16.85 10.05 -14.58
C ALA A 117 -17.78 10.49 -13.44
N SER A 118 -19.06 10.17 -13.62
CA SER A 118 -20.12 10.41 -12.65
C SER A 118 -20.75 9.08 -12.26
N GLY A 119 -21.27 8.98 -11.04
CA GLY A 119 -21.81 7.72 -10.55
C GLY A 119 -22.46 7.82 -9.19
N ALA A 120 -22.98 6.70 -8.73
CA ALA A 120 -23.55 6.57 -7.40
C ALA A 120 -23.38 5.14 -6.89
N PHE A 121 -23.18 4.99 -5.59
CA PHE A 121 -23.09 3.69 -4.94
C PHE A 121 -23.49 3.75 -3.46
N PRO A 122 -24.12 2.68 -2.94
CA PRO A 122 -24.38 2.57 -1.52
C PRO A 122 -23.11 2.12 -0.78
N LEU A 123 -22.87 2.72 0.37
CA LEU A 123 -21.91 2.26 1.36
C LEU A 123 -22.68 1.89 2.62
N THR A 124 -22.41 0.71 3.17
CA THR A 124 -22.96 0.27 4.47
C THR A 124 -22.18 0.82 5.66
N PHE A 125 -21.14 1.62 5.41
CA PHE A 125 -20.28 2.26 6.38
C PHE A 125 -21.00 3.45 7.06
N LEU A 126 -20.71 3.72 8.35
CA LEU A 126 -21.31 4.79 9.17
C LEU A 126 -22.85 4.86 9.09
N ASP A 127 -23.54 3.79 9.51
CA ASP A 127 -25.01 3.65 9.47
C ASP A 127 -25.66 3.69 8.08
N GLY A 128 -24.84 3.62 7.03
CA GLY A 128 -25.30 3.53 5.65
C GLY A 128 -25.44 4.90 4.98
N MET A 129 -24.83 5.07 3.81
CA MET A 129 -24.93 6.27 3.00
C MET A 129 -25.01 5.95 1.51
N ASN A 130 -25.72 6.76 0.74
CA ASN A 130 -25.65 6.72 -0.71
C ASN A 130 -24.69 7.81 -1.17
N ASN A 131 -23.55 7.42 -1.71
CA ASN A 131 -22.61 8.36 -2.30
C ASN A 131 -23.04 8.64 -3.74
N VAL A 132 -23.18 9.91 -4.10
CA VAL A 132 -23.51 10.37 -5.45
C VAL A 132 -22.51 11.45 -5.83
N TYR A 133 -21.85 11.28 -6.98
CA TYR A 133 -20.80 12.18 -7.41
C TYR A 133 -20.89 12.46 -8.91
N ARG A 134 -20.30 13.59 -9.30
CA ARG A 134 -20.31 14.06 -10.67
C ARG A 134 -18.93 14.53 -11.08
N ASP A 135 -18.49 14.06 -12.24
CA ASP A 135 -17.26 14.48 -12.92
C ASP A 135 -16.01 14.41 -12.04
N VAL A 136 -15.90 13.37 -11.19
CA VAL A 136 -14.70 13.13 -10.38
C VAL A 136 -13.56 12.66 -11.27
N GLN A 137 -12.35 13.13 -10.98
CA GLN A 137 -11.20 12.93 -11.86
C GLN A 137 -10.14 11.99 -11.27
N SER A 138 -9.57 11.17 -12.15
CA SER A 138 -8.36 10.39 -11.87
C SER A 138 -7.37 10.56 -13.00
N VAL A 139 -6.08 10.47 -12.69
CA VAL A 139 -5.05 10.36 -13.72
C VAL A 139 -4.58 8.92 -13.76
N VAL A 140 -4.77 8.28 -14.91
CA VAL A 140 -4.52 6.85 -15.11
C VAL A 140 -3.36 6.67 -16.07
N ALA A 141 -2.44 5.76 -15.77
CA ALA A 141 -1.40 5.37 -16.70
C ALA A 141 -1.36 3.87 -16.90
N ARG A 142 -1.16 3.41 -18.14
CA ARG A 142 -1.01 1.99 -18.48
C ARG A 142 0.34 1.71 -19.08
N ALA A 143 1.15 0.96 -18.36
CA ALA A 143 2.44 0.46 -18.83
C ALA A 143 2.29 -0.88 -19.53
N ARG A 144 2.98 -1.06 -20.66
CA ARG A 144 2.98 -2.31 -21.45
C ARG A 144 4.35 -2.60 -22.04
N GLY A 145 4.67 -3.88 -22.22
CA GLY A 145 5.83 -4.32 -23.00
C GLY A 145 5.65 -4.11 -24.51
N ARG A 146 6.65 -3.53 -25.17
CA ARG A 146 6.83 -3.46 -26.62
C ARG A 146 7.65 -4.65 -27.10
N GLY A 147 7.17 -5.38 -28.10
CA GLY A 147 7.99 -6.37 -28.82
C GLY A 147 7.97 -7.80 -28.30
N GLY A 148 6.80 -8.32 -27.94
CA GLY A 148 6.55 -9.76 -27.99
C GLY A 148 5.96 -10.17 -29.35
N GLU A 149 6.75 -10.16 -30.43
CA GLU A 149 6.46 -11.04 -31.58
C GLU A 149 6.78 -12.48 -31.10
N THR A 150 5.94 -13.51 -31.11
CA THR A 150 4.85 -13.95 -31.98
C THR A 150 3.95 -14.84 -31.10
N SER A 151 2.63 -14.75 -31.19
CA SER A 151 1.93 -15.47 -32.24
C SER A 151 0.53 -14.90 -32.40
N ARG A 152 0.13 -14.76 -33.66
CA ARG A 152 -1.27 -14.72 -34.11
C ARG A 152 -2.11 -15.94 -33.66
N ALA A 153 -1.60 -16.79 -32.76
CA ALA A 153 -2.23 -17.99 -32.21
C ALA A 153 -2.71 -17.84 -30.76
N ARG A 154 -2.44 -16.72 -30.06
CA ARG A 154 -3.10 -16.42 -28.79
C ARG A 154 -3.06 -14.92 -28.57
N ARG A 155 -4.20 -14.23 -28.71
CA ARG A 155 -4.32 -12.87 -28.16
C ARG A 155 -3.89 -13.00 -26.70
N PRO A 156 -2.77 -12.42 -26.23
CA PRO A 156 -2.49 -12.47 -24.81
C PRO A 156 -3.70 -11.86 -24.15
N SER A 157 -4.36 -12.61 -23.25
CA SER A 157 -5.31 -12.01 -22.32
C SER A 157 -4.56 -10.84 -21.71
N ARG A 158 -4.99 -9.61 -22.02
CA ARG A 158 -4.27 -8.40 -21.61
C ARG A 158 -4.59 -8.18 -20.15
N THR A 159 -4.04 -9.03 -19.29
CA THR A 159 -4.19 -8.92 -17.84
C THR A 159 -3.31 -7.79 -17.34
N ALA A 160 -3.85 -7.05 -16.37
CA ALA A 160 -3.16 -5.96 -15.72
C ALA A 160 -3.18 -6.13 -14.20
N LEU A 161 -2.09 -5.71 -13.57
CA LEU A 161 -2.07 -5.38 -12.15
C LEU A 161 -2.48 -3.90 -11.99
N LEU A 162 -3.30 -3.58 -11.00
CA LEU A 162 -3.61 -2.20 -10.62
C LEU A 162 -2.70 -1.79 -9.46
N LEU A 163 -2.08 -0.61 -9.56
CA LEU A 163 -1.44 0.08 -8.46
C LEU A 163 -2.24 1.35 -8.18
N ASN A 164 -2.76 1.50 -6.97
CA ASN A 164 -3.60 2.62 -6.57
C ASN A 164 -2.98 3.40 -5.41
N CYS A 165 -3.28 4.70 -5.41
CA CYS A 165 -2.96 5.70 -4.40
C CYS A 165 -3.83 6.94 -4.70
N HIS A 166 -4.04 7.82 -3.72
CA HIS A 166 -4.87 9.01 -3.90
C HIS A 166 -4.10 10.32 -3.68
N TYR A 167 -4.35 11.33 -4.51
CA TYR A 167 -3.67 12.62 -4.47
C TYR A 167 -4.50 13.72 -3.81
N ASP A 168 -5.81 13.49 -3.64
CA ASP A 168 -6.68 14.39 -2.88
C ASP A 168 -6.39 14.33 -1.38
N THR A 169 -6.98 15.25 -0.63
CA THR A 169 -6.75 15.39 0.81
C THR A 169 -8.02 15.76 1.55
N VAL A 170 -8.10 15.43 2.84
CA VAL A 170 -9.04 16.10 3.74
C VAL A 170 -8.84 17.63 3.82
N PRO A 171 -9.89 18.39 4.20
CA PRO A 171 -9.79 19.82 4.43
C PRO A 171 -8.69 20.23 5.42
N GLY A 172 -7.80 21.11 4.96
CA GLY A 172 -6.77 21.72 5.80
C GLY A 172 -5.54 20.85 6.05
N SER A 173 -5.45 19.65 5.49
CA SER A 173 -4.22 18.85 5.49
C SER A 173 -3.42 19.09 4.20
N PRO A 174 -2.09 19.25 4.26
CA PRO A 174 -1.25 19.16 3.07
C PRO A 174 -1.17 17.74 2.48
N GLY A 175 -1.62 16.70 3.20
CA GLY A 175 -1.73 15.31 2.76
C GLY A 175 -0.41 14.72 2.27
N ALA A 176 0.62 14.77 3.12
CA ALA A 176 1.94 14.32 2.74
C ALA A 176 2.12 12.81 2.94
N SER A 177 1.73 12.27 4.08
CA SER A 177 1.63 10.83 4.26
C SER A 177 0.38 10.28 3.59
N ASP A 178 -0.70 11.05 3.59
CA ASP A 178 -2.05 10.63 3.23
C ASP A 178 -2.61 11.45 2.05
N ASP A 179 -2.55 10.94 0.82
CA ASP A 179 -1.68 9.85 0.35
C ASP A 179 -0.64 10.36 -0.68
N GLY A 180 -0.10 11.55 -0.42
CA GLY A 180 0.97 12.12 -1.23
C GLY A 180 2.21 11.20 -1.30
N ALA A 181 2.47 10.46 -0.23
CA ALA A 181 3.58 9.51 -0.13
C ALA A 181 3.34 8.25 -0.96
N GLY A 182 2.14 7.68 -0.96
CA GLY A 182 1.77 6.57 -1.84
C GLY A 182 1.84 6.97 -3.30
N CYS A 183 1.30 8.14 -3.67
CA CYS A 183 1.46 8.70 -5.02
C CYS A 183 2.92 8.83 -5.46
N ALA A 184 3.78 9.31 -4.56
CA ALA A 184 5.21 9.44 -4.82
C ALA A 184 5.91 8.08 -5.00
N VAL A 185 5.59 7.09 -4.16
CA VAL A 185 6.09 5.73 -4.28
C VAL A 185 5.62 5.09 -5.59
N ALA A 186 4.34 5.21 -5.91
CA ALA A 186 3.76 4.60 -7.09
C ALA A 186 4.35 5.15 -8.39
N LEU A 187 4.57 6.47 -8.46
CA LEU A 187 5.24 7.12 -9.59
C LEU A 187 6.68 6.64 -9.80
N GLU A 188 7.47 6.57 -8.72
CA GLU A 188 8.86 6.13 -8.81
C GLU A 188 8.99 4.62 -9.08
N ALA A 189 8.11 3.81 -8.50
CA ALA A 189 8.03 2.38 -8.81
C ALA A 189 7.65 2.14 -10.28
N LEU A 190 6.67 2.89 -10.80
CA LEU A 190 6.32 2.86 -12.22
C LEU A 190 7.52 3.26 -13.09
N ARG A 191 8.27 4.31 -12.72
CA ARG A 191 9.48 4.73 -13.44
C ARG A 191 10.51 3.62 -13.54
N ALA A 192 10.87 3.02 -12.40
CA ALA A 192 11.82 1.92 -12.36
C ALA A 192 11.31 0.73 -13.20
N LEU A 193 10.02 0.41 -13.13
CA LEU A 193 9.43 -0.69 -13.87
C LEU A 193 9.50 -0.48 -15.40
N VAL A 194 9.15 0.70 -15.91
CA VAL A 194 9.19 0.98 -17.36
C VAL A 194 10.61 1.21 -17.89
N ALA A 195 11.56 1.58 -17.04
CA ALA A 195 12.97 1.70 -17.37
C ALA A 195 13.66 0.34 -17.56
N ALA A 196 13.04 -0.77 -17.12
CA ALA A 196 13.61 -2.10 -17.24
C ALA A 196 14.05 -2.43 -18.67
N PRO A 197 15.23 -3.04 -18.89
CA PRO A 197 15.77 -3.37 -20.20
C PRO A 197 15.12 -4.64 -20.81
N ARG A 198 13.85 -4.88 -20.48
CA ARG A 198 13.06 -6.03 -20.91
C ARG A 198 11.58 -5.65 -20.99
N PRO A 199 10.80 -6.24 -21.90
CA PRO A 199 9.36 -6.00 -21.97
C PRO A 199 8.65 -6.47 -20.69
N LEU A 200 7.66 -5.69 -20.24
CA LEU A 200 6.75 -6.14 -19.17
C LEU A 200 6.00 -7.41 -19.59
N ARG A 201 5.88 -8.35 -18.65
CA ARG A 201 5.12 -9.61 -18.85
C ARG A 201 3.61 -9.41 -18.77
N HIS A 202 3.18 -8.52 -17.89
CA HIS A 202 1.80 -8.11 -17.68
C HIS A 202 1.72 -6.59 -17.77
N ASP A 203 0.55 -6.09 -18.13
CA ASP A 203 0.32 -4.65 -18.09
C ASP A 203 0.28 -4.19 -16.62
N LEU A 204 0.70 -2.95 -16.37
CA LEU A 204 0.44 -2.27 -15.10
C LEU A 204 -0.50 -1.10 -15.38
N VAL A 205 -1.56 -0.98 -14.60
CA VAL A 205 -2.37 0.23 -14.55
C VAL A 205 -2.04 0.94 -13.25
N LEU A 206 -1.50 2.15 -13.34
CA LEU A 206 -1.38 3.07 -12.21
C LEU A 206 -2.61 3.97 -12.18
N LEU A 207 -3.28 4.04 -11.04
CA LEU A 207 -4.39 4.94 -10.76
C LEU A 207 -3.96 5.95 -9.69
N LEU A 208 -3.92 7.23 -10.08
CA LEU A 208 -3.82 8.36 -9.16
C LEU A 208 -5.25 8.87 -8.96
N ASN A 209 -5.84 8.53 -7.81
CA ASN A 209 -7.23 8.84 -7.46
C ASN A 209 -7.35 10.27 -6.90
N GLY A 210 -8.42 11.01 -7.27
CA GLY A 210 -8.62 12.41 -6.88
C GLY A 210 -9.82 12.66 -5.97
N ALA A 211 -10.47 11.62 -5.44
CA ALA A 211 -11.61 11.77 -4.54
C ALA A 211 -11.78 10.55 -3.63
N GLU A 212 -10.70 10.08 -3.01
CA GLU A 212 -10.76 9.08 -1.94
C GLU A 212 -11.37 9.69 -0.67
N GLU A 213 -10.92 10.88 -0.29
CA GLU A 213 -11.27 11.54 0.98
C GLU A 213 -12.69 12.11 0.97
N ASN A 214 -13.28 12.18 -0.23
CA ASN A 214 -14.72 12.39 -0.42
C ASN A 214 -15.48 11.05 -0.52
N ILE A 215 -14.98 10.05 0.21
CA ILE A 215 -15.50 8.70 0.37
C ILE A 215 -15.46 7.90 -0.95
N LEU A 216 -14.25 7.56 -1.38
CA LEU A 216 -13.91 6.53 -2.38
C LEU A 216 -14.54 6.72 -3.77
N GLN A 217 -14.85 7.95 -4.16
CA GLN A 217 -15.66 8.23 -5.35
C GLN A 217 -14.91 7.93 -6.64
N ALA A 218 -13.65 8.35 -6.76
CA ALA A 218 -12.93 8.23 -8.03
C ALA A 218 -12.36 6.82 -8.28
N SER A 219 -12.06 6.03 -7.24
CA SER A 219 -11.81 4.59 -7.40
C SER A 219 -13.05 3.85 -7.90
N HIS A 220 -14.24 4.21 -7.40
CA HIS A 220 -15.50 3.65 -7.90
C HIS A 220 -15.72 4.06 -9.36
N ALA A 221 -15.49 5.34 -9.67
CA ALA A 221 -15.60 5.86 -11.02
C ALA A 221 -14.65 5.12 -11.98
N PHE A 222 -13.41 4.83 -11.57
CA PHE A 222 -12.48 4.06 -12.36
C PHE A 222 -12.95 2.62 -12.57
N ILE A 223 -13.19 1.86 -11.50
CA ILE A 223 -13.39 0.40 -11.60
C ILE A 223 -14.66 0.05 -12.38
N THR A 224 -15.68 0.91 -12.31
CA THR A 224 -16.99 0.66 -12.95
C THR A 224 -17.09 1.19 -14.38
N THR A 225 -16.30 2.20 -14.77
CA THR A 225 -16.49 2.87 -16.07
C THR A 225 -15.24 2.92 -16.97
N HIS A 226 -14.04 2.81 -16.41
CA HIS A 226 -12.83 3.01 -17.19
C HIS A 226 -12.54 1.80 -18.11
N LYS A 227 -12.19 2.07 -19.38
CA LYS A 227 -11.95 1.04 -20.41
C LYS A 227 -10.85 0.02 -20.05
N TRP A 228 -9.90 0.39 -19.17
CA TRP A 228 -8.84 -0.51 -18.71
C TRP A 228 -9.20 -1.30 -17.44
N ALA A 229 -10.29 -0.96 -16.73
CA ALA A 229 -10.68 -1.65 -15.50
C ALA A 229 -10.96 -3.15 -15.74
N ARG A 230 -11.61 -3.49 -16.85
CA ARG A 230 -11.92 -4.88 -17.25
C ARG A 230 -10.69 -5.79 -17.45
N ASP A 231 -9.52 -5.18 -17.64
CA ASP A 231 -8.26 -5.88 -17.86
C ASP A 231 -7.55 -6.19 -16.52
N VAL A 232 -7.95 -5.52 -15.42
CA VAL A 232 -7.34 -5.69 -14.10
C VAL A 232 -7.70 -7.05 -13.51
N ARG A 233 -6.74 -7.71 -12.86
CA ARG A 233 -6.91 -9.03 -12.22
C ARG A 233 -6.56 -9.07 -10.74
N ALA A 234 -5.69 -8.17 -10.30
CA ALA A 234 -5.41 -7.94 -8.89
C ALA A 234 -5.00 -6.49 -8.71
N PHE A 235 -4.88 -6.04 -7.46
CA PHE A 235 -4.43 -4.70 -7.16
C PHE A 235 -3.51 -4.61 -5.94
N VAL A 236 -2.71 -3.54 -5.89
CA VAL A 236 -1.97 -3.08 -4.73
C VAL A 236 -2.43 -1.66 -4.45
N ASN A 237 -2.91 -1.43 -3.23
CA ASN A 237 -3.29 -0.11 -2.72
C ASN A 237 -2.22 0.37 -1.73
N ILE A 238 -1.88 1.66 -1.78
CA ILE A 238 -0.96 2.29 -0.83
C ILE A 238 -1.75 3.37 -0.09
N GLU A 239 -1.63 3.39 1.23
CA GLU A 239 -2.40 4.24 2.12
C GLU A 239 -1.54 4.73 3.30
N ALA A 240 -2.12 5.60 4.13
CA ALA A 240 -1.51 5.96 5.40
C ALA A 240 -2.57 6.28 6.46
N CYS A 241 -2.31 5.85 7.69
CA CYS A 241 -2.89 6.43 8.90
C CYS A 241 -1.79 7.02 9.82
N GLY A 242 -0.62 7.32 9.22
CA GLY A 242 0.52 7.92 9.89
C GLY A 242 1.71 8.17 8.97
N ALA A 243 2.58 9.11 9.33
CA ALA A 243 3.70 9.52 8.50
C ALA A 243 4.98 8.70 8.71
N GLY A 244 4.92 7.40 8.40
CA GLY A 244 6.10 6.57 8.17
C GLY A 244 6.22 5.33 9.05
N GLY A 245 7.46 4.99 9.41
CA GLY A 245 7.80 3.68 9.96
C GLY A 245 7.83 2.61 8.87
N ARG A 246 7.51 1.37 9.23
CA ARG A 246 7.33 0.27 8.28
C ARG A 246 5.88 0.29 7.82
N GLU A 247 5.65 0.27 6.51
CA GLU A 247 4.32 -0.01 5.97
C GLU A 247 3.89 -1.43 6.37
N VAL A 248 2.65 -1.56 6.84
CA VAL A 248 2.04 -2.84 7.19
C VAL A 248 1.10 -3.26 6.07
N LEU A 249 1.21 -4.51 5.62
CA LEU A 249 0.15 -5.18 4.88
C LEU A 249 -0.97 -5.51 5.88
N PHE A 250 -2.07 -4.76 5.79
CA PHE A 250 -3.18 -4.82 6.74
C PHE A 250 -4.46 -5.36 6.12
N GLN A 251 -4.57 -5.45 4.79
CA GLN A 251 -5.62 -6.22 4.12
C GLN A 251 -5.04 -7.02 2.95
N ALA A 252 -5.47 -8.27 2.81
CA ALA A 252 -5.19 -9.10 1.65
C ALA A 252 -6.40 -9.96 1.27
N GLY A 253 -6.58 -10.24 -0.02
CA GLY A 253 -7.66 -11.07 -0.55
C GLY A 253 -8.80 -10.24 -1.17
N PRO A 254 -10.05 -10.74 -1.18
CA PRO A 254 -10.55 -11.96 -0.52
C PRO A 254 -10.15 -13.26 -1.24
N HIS A 255 -10.23 -14.41 -0.58
CA HIS A 255 -10.15 -15.77 -1.16
C HIS A 255 -8.88 -16.20 -1.92
N ASP A 256 -7.85 -15.37 -1.98
CA ASP A 256 -6.64 -15.60 -2.78
C ASP A 256 -5.37 -15.70 -1.93
N PRO A 257 -5.08 -16.87 -1.31
CA PRO A 257 -3.91 -17.06 -0.45
C PRO A 257 -2.57 -16.89 -1.20
N TRP A 258 -2.59 -17.08 -2.53
CA TRP A 258 -1.40 -16.93 -3.38
C TRP A 258 -0.80 -15.52 -3.32
N MET A 259 -1.59 -14.47 -3.02
CA MET A 259 -1.04 -13.11 -2.89
C MET A 259 -0.13 -12.97 -1.68
N LEU A 260 -0.46 -13.64 -0.57
CA LEU A 260 0.40 -13.65 0.62
C LEU A 260 1.68 -14.45 0.36
N GLU A 261 1.60 -15.54 -0.42
CA GLU A 261 2.78 -16.28 -0.86
C GLU A 261 3.69 -15.42 -1.74
N VAL A 262 3.11 -14.69 -2.71
CA VAL A 262 3.84 -13.73 -3.55
C VAL A 262 4.45 -12.62 -2.70
N TYR A 263 3.71 -12.04 -1.77
CA TYR A 263 4.22 -11.01 -0.88
C TYR A 263 5.39 -11.53 -0.05
N ALA A 264 5.22 -12.67 0.63
CA ALA A 264 6.27 -13.26 1.46
C ALA A 264 7.52 -13.68 0.66
N GLY A 265 7.36 -14.12 -0.59
CA GLY A 265 8.44 -14.60 -1.44
C GLY A 265 9.14 -13.52 -2.28
N ALA A 266 8.45 -12.41 -2.60
CA ALA A 266 8.97 -11.37 -3.49
C ALA A 266 9.55 -10.17 -2.76
N VAL A 267 8.90 -9.71 -1.68
CA VAL A 267 9.23 -8.41 -1.11
C VAL A 267 10.50 -8.49 -0.26
N PRO A 268 11.47 -7.56 -0.42
CA PRO A 268 12.72 -7.59 0.33
C PRO A 268 12.52 -7.33 1.83
N HIS A 269 11.41 -6.70 2.21
CA HIS A 269 11.17 -6.34 3.60
C HIS A 269 9.73 -6.63 4.04
N PRO A 270 9.30 -7.89 4.22
CA PRO A 270 7.92 -8.20 4.53
C PRO A 270 7.49 -7.65 5.90
N PHE A 271 6.27 -7.11 5.96
CA PHE A 271 5.59 -6.79 7.22
C PHE A 271 4.08 -6.87 7.04
N ALA A 272 3.46 -7.89 7.62
CA ALA A 272 2.02 -8.11 7.55
C ALA A 272 1.46 -8.37 8.96
N SER A 273 0.20 -7.99 9.19
CA SER A 273 -0.47 -8.20 10.47
C SER A 273 -1.88 -8.72 10.29
N SER A 274 -2.11 -9.99 10.67
CA SER A 274 -3.45 -10.58 10.68
C SER A 274 -4.37 -9.89 11.69
N LEU A 275 -3.83 -9.45 12.83
CA LEU A 275 -4.59 -8.67 13.80
C LEU A 275 -5.08 -7.34 13.20
N ALA A 276 -4.25 -6.66 12.42
CA ALA A 276 -4.66 -5.42 11.74
C ALA A 276 -5.79 -5.69 10.74
N GLN A 277 -5.70 -6.79 9.99
CA GLN A 277 -6.76 -7.22 9.08
C GLN A 277 -8.07 -7.51 9.79
N GLU A 278 -8.06 -8.29 10.86
CA GLU A 278 -9.26 -8.63 11.64
C GLU A 278 -9.90 -7.36 12.24
N LEU A 279 -9.10 -6.46 12.80
CA LEU A 279 -9.60 -5.20 13.35
C LEU A 279 -10.21 -4.30 12.28
N PHE A 280 -9.59 -4.19 11.11
CA PHE A 280 -10.14 -3.39 10.01
C PHE A 280 -11.42 -4.00 9.43
N GLN A 281 -11.43 -5.32 9.21
CA GLN A 281 -12.61 -6.04 8.69
C GLN A 281 -13.77 -6.09 9.69
N SER A 282 -13.50 -5.99 11.00
CA SER A 282 -14.54 -5.94 12.03
C SER A 282 -15.40 -4.68 11.98
N GLY A 283 -14.96 -3.62 11.28
CA GLY A 283 -15.63 -2.32 11.26
C GLY A 283 -15.47 -1.51 12.55
N LEU A 284 -14.66 -1.97 13.50
CA LEU A 284 -14.33 -1.23 14.73
C LEU A 284 -13.48 0.01 14.46
N ILE A 285 -12.71 -0.01 13.37
CA ILE A 285 -11.98 1.15 12.87
C ILE A 285 -12.94 1.86 11.90
N PRO A 286 -13.39 3.10 12.21
CA PRO A 286 -14.25 3.86 11.31
C PRO A 286 -13.40 4.48 10.20
N ALA A 287 -12.71 3.64 9.43
CA ALA A 287 -11.99 3.99 8.23
C ALA A 287 -12.29 2.93 7.17
N ASP A 288 -12.21 3.34 5.91
CA ASP A 288 -12.30 2.48 4.74
C ASP A 288 -11.29 3.02 3.72
N THR A 289 -10.96 2.23 2.71
CA THR A 289 -9.98 2.63 1.68
C THR A 289 -10.48 2.23 0.30
N ASP A 290 -9.79 2.71 -0.73
CA ASP A 290 -10.05 2.30 -2.12
C ASP A 290 -10.02 0.78 -2.32
N PHE A 291 -9.34 0.01 -1.45
CA PHE A 291 -9.36 -1.46 -1.44
C PHE A 291 -10.78 -2.01 -1.46
N ARG A 292 -11.68 -1.46 -0.65
CA ARG A 292 -13.07 -1.93 -0.59
C ARG A 292 -13.75 -1.79 -1.93
N ILE A 293 -13.51 -0.68 -2.63
CA ILE A 293 -14.18 -0.42 -3.89
C ILE A 293 -13.75 -1.44 -4.95
N PHE A 294 -12.46 -1.72 -5.04
CA PHE A 294 -11.95 -2.72 -5.97
C PHE A 294 -12.45 -4.14 -5.62
N ARG A 295 -12.58 -4.45 -4.32
CA ARG A 295 -13.17 -5.71 -3.86
C ARG A 295 -14.65 -5.82 -4.20
N ASP A 296 -15.46 -4.87 -3.75
CA ASP A 296 -16.92 -5.00 -3.73
C ASP A 296 -17.53 -4.69 -5.11
N PHE A 297 -16.98 -3.72 -5.85
CA PHE A 297 -17.51 -3.28 -7.16
C PHE A 297 -16.66 -3.80 -8.33
N GLY A 298 -15.39 -4.11 -8.09
CA GLY A 298 -14.53 -4.75 -9.09
C GLY A 298 -14.55 -6.28 -9.04
N GLY A 299 -14.97 -6.88 -7.92
CA GLY A 299 -14.82 -8.32 -7.69
C GLY A 299 -13.37 -8.78 -7.71
N LEU A 300 -12.44 -7.87 -7.35
CA LEU A 300 -11.01 -8.10 -7.40
C LEU A 300 -10.46 -8.42 -6.03
N SER A 301 -9.36 -9.15 -6.03
CA SER A 301 -8.56 -9.39 -4.84
C SER A 301 -7.28 -8.56 -4.92
N GLY A 302 -6.78 -8.11 -3.77
CA GLY A 302 -5.61 -7.25 -3.72
C GLY A 302 -4.91 -7.23 -2.38
N MET A 303 -3.99 -6.28 -2.26
CA MET A 303 -3.21 -6.00 -1.06
C MET A 303 -3.34 -4.52 -0.70
N ASP A 304 -3.52 -4.22 0.58
CA ASP A 304 -3.52 -2.85 1.10
C ASP A 304 -2.35 -2.62 2.05
N LEU A 305 -1.52 -1.63 1.74
CA LEU A 305 -0.29 -1.30 2.45
C LEU A 305 -0.43 0.07 3.08
N ALA A 306 -0.33 0.16 4.42
CA ALA A 306 -0.44 1.45 5.10
C ALA A 306 0.74 1.74 6.03
N TRP A 307 1.17 3.01 6.07
CA TRP A 307 1.97 3.50 7.19
C TRP A 307 1.08 3.84 8.38
N SER A 308 1.52 3.49 9.60
CA SER A 308 0.74 3.74 10.83
C SER A 308 1.56 4.39 11.95
N SER A 309 2.88 4.54 11.78
CA SER A 309 3.69 5.23 12.77
C SER A 309 3.46 6.74 12.69
N ASN A 310 3.62 7.45 13.81
CA ASN A 310 3.44 8.90 13.87
C ASN A 310 2.01 9.36 13.51
N GLY A 311 0.97 8.57 13.85
CA GLY A 311 -0.43 8.83 13.47
C GLY A 311 -1.04 10.15 13.97
N TYR A 312 -0.41 10.88 14.90
CA TYR A 312 -0.95 12.18 15.35
C TYR A 312 -0.99 13.24 14.23
N VAL A 313 -0.23 13.06 13.14
CA VAL A 313 -0.26 13.98 12.01
C VAL A 313 -1.41 13.69 11.04
N TYR A 314 -1.96 12.47 11.06
CA TYR A 314 -3.00 12.00 10.15
C TYR A 314 -4.21 12.93 10.18
N HIS A 315 -4.73 13.29 9.00
CA HIS A 315 -5.83 14.25 8.84
C HIS A 315 -5.63 15.61 9.53
N THR A 316 -4.38 16.07 9.67
CA THR A 316 -4.08 17.38 10.26
C THR A 316 -3.17 18.24 9.39
N ARG A 317 -3.10 19.54 9.72
CA ARG A 317 -2.13 20.48 9.14
C ARG A 317 -0.66 20.07 9.32
N LEU A 318 -0.37 19.14 10.23
CA LEU A 318 0.97 18.68 10.53
C LEU A 318 1.46 17.64 9.52
N ASP A 319 0.58 17.06 8.71
CA ASP A 319 0.94 16.10 7.68
C ASP A 319 1.66 16.78 6.51
N THR A 320 2.96 16.99 6.69
CA THR A 320 3.84 17.73 5.80
C THR A 320 4.95 16.83 5.30
N ALA A 321 5.51 17.10 4.12
CA ALA A 321 6.55 16.26 3.52
C ALA A 321 7.77 16.07 4.46
N ALA A 322 8.10 17.07 5.27
CA ALA A 322 9.18 16.98 6.27
C ALA A 322 8.94 15.94 7.38
N ARG A 323 7.70 15.51 7.58
CA ARG A 323 7.33 14.47 8.56
C ARG A 323 7.39 13.06 7.97
N VAL A 324 7.45 12.92 6.65
CA VAL A 324 7.54 11.62 5.98
C VAL A 324 9.02 11.20 5.87
N PRO A 325 9.47 10.15 6.58
CA PRO A 325 10.86 9.76 6.54
C PRO A 325 11.26 9.21 5.17
N LEU A 326 12.35 9.72 4.61
CA LEU A 326 12.90 9.26 3.34
C LEU A 326 13.14 7.74 3.29
N ALA A 327 13.57 7.16 4.42
CA ALA A 327 13.81 5.72 4.56
C ALA A 327 12.51 4.89 4.51
N ALA A 328 11.37 5.46 4.92
CA ALA A 328 10.07 4.82 4.79
C ALA A 328 9.66 4.74 3.32
N LEU A 329 9.81 5.84 2.57
CA LEU A 329 9.58 5.85 1.12
C LEU A 329 10.44 4.83 0.38
N GLN A 330 11.75 4.77 0.69
CA GLN A 330 12.65 3.78 0.09
C GLN A 330 12.17 2.35 0.35
N ARG A 331 11.82 2.04 1.60
CA ARG A 331 11.39 0.71 2.01
C ARG A 331 10.13 0.26 1.28
N THR A 332 9.10 1.10 1.29
CA THR A 332 7.82 0.80 0.65
C THR A 332 7.99 0.72 -0.86
N GLY A 333 8.79 1.60 -1.44
CA GLY A 333 9.15 1.55 -2.87
C GLY A 333 9.88 0.28 -3.28
N ASP A 334 10.83 -0.19 -2.48
CA ASP A 334 11.53 -1.46 -2.73
C ASP A 334 10.56 -2.65 -2.69
N ASN A 335 9.62 -2.66 -1.73
CA ASN A 335 8.58 -3.67 -1.62
C ASN A 335 7.60 -3.63 -2.80
N VAL A 336 7.05 -2.45 -3.11
CA VAL A 336 6.10 -2.26 -4.21
C VAL A 336 6.76 -2.62 -5.54
N LEU A 337 7.96 -2.11 -5.85
CA LEU A 337 8.67 -2.45 -7.08
C LEU A 337 8.90 -3.96 -7.22
N ALA A 338 9.26 -4.65 -6.14
CA ALA A 338 9.43 -6.10 -6.16
C ALA A 338 8.11 -6.84 -6.46
N LEU A 339 6.97 -6.39 -5.90
CA LEU A 339 5.64 -6.92 -6.22
C LEU A 339 5.31 -6.72 -7.70
N LEU A 340 5.56 -5.53 -8.24
CA LEU A 340 5.27 -5.20 -9.64
C LEU A 340 6.12 -5.99 -10.64
N GLN A 341 7.37 -6.30 -10.29
CA GLN A 341 8.26 -7.11 -11.12
C GLN A 341 7.91 -8.61 -11.12
N GLY A 342 7.10 -9.04 -10.13
CA GLY A 342 6.67 -10.41 -9.91
C GLY A 342 7.71 -11.25 -9.14
N ALA A 343 7.24 -12.10 -8.23
CA ALA A 343 8.09 -13.07 -7.53
C ALA A 343 8.85 -13.97 -8.53
N PRO A 344 10.10 -14.39 -8.23
CA PRO A 344 10.70 -15.49 -8.95
C PRO A 344 9.78 -16.71 -8.81
N ALA A 345 9.48 -17.38 -9.93
CA ALA A 345 8.62 -18.56 -9.96
C ALA A 345 9.12 -19.59 -8.93
N SER A 346 8.40 -19.75 -7.82
CA SER A 346 8.71 -20.80 -6.85
C SER A 346 8.50 -22.16 -7.52
N PRO A 347 9.45 -23.11 -7.41
CA PRO A 347 9.33 -24.42 -8.03
C PRO A 347 8.20 -25.29 -7.44
N ALA A 348 7.56 -24.86 -6.35
CA ALA A 348 6.46 -25.56 -5.71
C ALA A 348 5.06 -25.03 -6.07
N SER A 349 4.96 -23.94 -6.84
CA SER A 349 3.66 -23.33 -7.18
C SER A 349 3.33 -23.58 -8.65
N PRO A 350 2.25 -24.31 -8.97
CA PRO A 350 1.90 -24.62 -10.35
C PRO A 350 1.47 -23.32 -11.06
N THR A 351 2.36 -22.72 -11.86
CA THR A 351 2.06 -21.63 -12.81
C THR A 351 1.02 -20.62 -12.29
N LEU A 352 1.24 -20.08 -11.09
CA LEU A 352 0.34 -19.11 -10.46
C LEU A 352 0.71 -17.70 -10.92
N ILE A 353 0.36 -17.39 -12.15
CA ILE A 353 0.49 -16.06 -12.73
C ILE A 353 -0.84 -15.72 -13.39
N PHE A 354 -1.65 -14.89 -12.70
CA PHE A 354 -2.82 -14.17 -13.23
C PHE A 354 -3.68 -14.96 -14.23
N LEU A 355 -4.18 -16.14 -13.84
CA LEU A 355 -5.17 -16.88 -14.63
C LEU A 355 -6.56 -16.25 -14.50
#